data_AF-A0AAV3PH99-F1
#
_entry.id   AF-A0AAV3PH99-F1
#
_cell.length_a   1.000
_cell.length_b   1.000
_cell.length_c   1.000
_cell.angle_alpha   90.00
_cell.angle_beta   90.00
_cell.angle_gamma   90.00
#
_symmetry.space_group_name_H-M   'P 1'
#
loop_
_entity.id
_entity.type
_entity.pdbx_description
1 polymer ?
#
loop_
_entity_poly.entity_id
_entity_poly.type
_entity_poly.pdbx_seq_one_letter_code
_entity_poly.pdbx_strand_id
1 'polypeptide(L)'
;MSMVNDLILIRMQYNRDKAKQWVGKLCPKPRKRLLDCVKATSGCMPMKSDRTHFQVFLGSTANQCDVDLEKRLNGDNVEDFVDECYTVNTYKKVYVHVIQPMAGLELWQKIGRE
;
A
#
# COMPACT_ATOMS: atom_id res chain seq x y z
N MET A 1 2.47 -33.39 -11.08
CA MET A 1 2.01 -31.98 -11.13
C MET A 1 2.96 -31.23 -12.05
N SER A 2 2.50 -30.38 -12.97
CA SER A 2 3.40 -29.74 -13.95
C SER A 2 4.35 -28.75 -13.26
N MET A 3 5.58 -28.60 -13.76
CA MET A 3 6.60 -27.68 -13.23
C MET A 3 6.07 -26.24 -13.05
N VAL A 4 5.07 -25.84 -13.84
CA VAL A 4 4.40 -24.54 -13.77
C VAL A 4 3.55 -24.41 -12.50
N ASN A 5 2.79 -25.44 -12.13
CA ASN A 5 1.94 -25.40 -10.93
C ASN A 5 2.80 -25.28 -9.67
N ASP A 6 3.92 -25.99 -9.61
CA ASP A 6 4.84 -25.92 -8.46
C ASP A 6 5.44 -24.52 -8.31
N LEU A 7 5.84 -23.88 -9.41
CA LEU A 7 6.35 -22.50 -9.40
C LEU A 7 5.30 -21.49 -8.92
N ILE A 8 4.04 -21.65 -9.34
CA ILE A 8 2.94 -20.80 -8.89
C ILE A 8 2.73 -20.94 -7.39
N LEU A 9 2.66 -22.19 -6.89
CA LEU A 9 2.46 -22.47 -5.47
C LEU A 9 3.62 -21.90 -4.62
N ILE A 10 4.88 -22.11 -5.03
CA ILE A 10 6.06 -21.53 -4.36
C ILE A 10 5.95 -20.00 -4.29
N ARG A 11 5.57 -19.36 -5.41
CA ARG A 11 5.42 -17.90 -5.49
C ARG A 11 4.34 -17.39 -4.54
N MET A 12 3.21 -18.10 -4.46
CA MET A 12 2.09 -17.76 -3.58
C MET A 12 2.47 -17.89 -2.10
N GLN A 13 3.20 -18.96 -1.72
CA GLN A 13 3.70 -19.14 -0.35
C GLN A 13 4.68 -18.03 0.03
N TYR A 14 5.65 -17.72 -0.83
CA TYR A 14 6.62 -16.65 -0.58
C TYR A 14 5.95 -15.29 -0.37
N ASN A 15 4.94 -14.97 -1.20
CA ASN A 15 4.18 -13.74 -1.06
C ASN A 15 3.35 -13.71 0.25
N ARG A 16 2.77 -14.85 0.65
CA ARG A 16 2.09 -15.00 1.94
C ARG A 16 3.03 -14.72 3.11
N ASP A 17 4.20 -15.36 3.14
CA ASP A 17 5.12 -15.25 4.27
C ASP A 17 5.66 -13.82 4.39
N LYS A 18 5.87 -13.13 3.25
CA LYS A 18 6.09 -11.67 3.23
C LYS A 18 4.92 -10.88 3.79
N ALA A 19 3.69 -11.18 3.38
CA ALA A 19 2.50 -10.46 3.83
C ALA A 19 2.24 -10.62 5.34
N LYS A 20 2.65 -11.73 5.94
CA LYS A 20 2.63 -11.92 7.40
C LYS A 20 3.60 -11.00 8.13
N GLN A 21 4.76 -10.73 7.54
CA GLN A 21 5.81 -9.88 8.11
C GLN A 21 5.54 -8.38 7.91
N TRP A 22 4.48 -7.99 7.19
CA TRP A 22 4.18 -6.58 6.99
C TRP A 22 3.74 -5.92 8.31
N VAL A 23 4.48 -4.88 8.69
CA VAL A 23 4.25 -4.05 9.87
C VAL A 23 3.69 -2.70 9.43
N GLY A 24 2.58 -2.28 10.04
CA GLY A 24 1.91 -1.00 9.75
C GLY A 24 0.50 -1.14 9.19
N LYS A 25 -0.18 0.02 9.04
CA LYS A 25 -1.57 0.11 8.58
C LYS A 25 -1.69 -0.19 7.08
N LEU A 26 -0.79 0.38 6.27
CA LEU A 26 -0.80 0.28 4.80
C LEU A 26 0.13 -0.79 4.25
N CYS A 27 -0.23 -1.34 3.09
CA CYS A 27 0.63 -2.26 2.34
C CYS A 27 1.92 -1.56 1.85
N PRO A 28 3.05 -2.28 1.71
CA PRO A 28 4.36 -1.66 1.44
C PRO A 28 4.43 -0.84 0.15
N LYS A 29 3.76 -1.28 -0.92
CA LYS A 29 3.77 -0.61 -2.22
C LYS A 29 3.03 0.74 -2.18
N PRO A 30 1.74 0.79 -1.76
CA PRO A 30 1.05 2.07 -1.53
C PRO A 30 1.78 2.99 -0.57
N ARG A 31 2.31 2.45 0.55
CA ARG A 31 3.05 3.24 1.54
C ARG A 31 4.30 3.89 0.96
N LYS A 32 5.05 3.17 0.12
CA LYS A 32 6.22 3.74 -0.57
C LYS A 32 5.82 4.89 -1.49
N ARG A 33 4.76 4.71 -2.30
CA ARG A 33 4.26 5.77 -3.20
C ARG A 33 3.79 6.99 -2.42
N LEU A 34 3.11 6.78 -1.29
CA LEU A 34 2.69 7.86 -0.40
C LEU A 34 3.90 8.67 0.10
N LEU A 35 4.95 7.98 0.57
CA LEU A 35 6.16 8.64 1.04
C LEU A 35 6.90 9.40 -0.08
N ASP A 36 6.92 8.85 -1.28
CA ASP A 36 7.51 9.52 -2.45
C ASP A 36 6.70 10.77 -2.82
N CYS A 37 5.37 10.73 -2.74
CA CYS A 37 4.52 11.91 -2.88
C CYS A 37 4.81 12.95 -1.79
N VAL A 38 4.93 12.56 -0.52
CA VAL A 38 5.27 13.48 0.58
C VAL A 38 6.61 14.17 0.34
N LYS A 39 7.62 13.44 -0.16
CA LYS A 39 8.91 14.01 -0.54
C LYS A 39 8.78 14.98 -1.71
N ALA A 40 7.96 14.68 -2.71
CA ALA A 40 7.70 15.62 -3.80
C ALA A 40 6.97 16.87 -3.31
N THR A 41 6.09 16.74 -2.31
CA THR A 41 5.33 17.85 -1.73
C THR A 41 6.23 18.86 -0.99
N SER A 42 7.44 18.48 -0.54
CA SER A 42 8.33 19.44 0.13
C SER A 42 8.76 20.61 -0.77
N GLY A 43 8.63 20.48 -2.10
CA GLY A 43 8.88 21.56 -3.06
C GLY A 43 7.66 22.45 -3.35
N CYS A 44 6.53 22.26 -2.65
CA CYS A 44 5.30 22.99 -2.92
C CYS A 44 5.26 24.33 -2.20
N MET A 45 4.79 25.34 -2.90
CA MET A 45 4.59 26.67 -2.32
C MET A 45 3.10 26.91 -2.07
N PRO A 46 2.69 27.16 -0.82
CA PRO A 46 1.32 27.55 -0.51
C PRO A 46 1.13 29.05 -0.82
N MET A 47 0.05 29.37 -1.51
CA MET A 47 -0.42 30.73 -1.74
C MET A 47 -1.74 30.93 -0.99
N LYS A 48 -1.81 31.96 -0.17
CA LYS A 48 -3.01 32.28 0.62
C LYS A 48 -4.06 32.90 -0.29
N SER A 49 -5.24 32.28 -0.40
CA SER A 49 -6.39 32.86 -1.10
C SER A 49 -7.28 33.63 -0.12
N ASP A 50 -7.77 32.94 0.93
CA ASP A 50 -8.67 33.52 1.94
C ASP A 50 -8.11 33.36 3.37
N ARG A 51 -8.94 33.54 4.41
CA ARG A 51 -8.54 33.28 5.80
C ARG A 51 -8.16 31.82 6.06
N THR A 52 -8.79 30.88 5.35
CA THR A 52 -8.70 29.44 5.64
C THR A 52 -8.42 28.55 4.42
N HIS A 53 -8.55 29.09 3.20
CA HIS A 53 -8.29 28.40 1.94
C HIS A 53 -6.90 28.77 1.39
N PHE A 54 -6.13 27.74 1.04
CA PHE A 54 -4.80 27.86 0.46
C PHE A 54 -4.73 27.14 -0.88
N GLN A 55 -4.17 27.80 -1.88
CA GLN A 55 -3.83 27.17 -3.15
C GLN A 55 -2.39 26.65 -3.04
N VAL A 56 -2.20 25.36 -3.25
CA VAL A 56 -0.87 24.74 -3.23
C VAL A 56 -0.44 24.43 -4.65
N PHE A 57 0.71 24.99 -5.05
CA PHE A 57 1.32 24.75 -6.36
C PHE A 57 2.40 23.68 -6.26
N LEU A 58 2.26 22.64 -7.08
CA LEU A 58 3.21 21.52 -7.18
C LEU A 58 4.09 21.68 -8.44
N GLY A 59 5.05 22.61 -8.41
CA GLY A 59 5.98 22.85 -9.53
C GLY A 59 5.34 23.49 -10.79
N SER A 60 6.14 23.59 -11.87
CA SER A 60 5.85 24.34 -13.10
C SER A 60 4.73 23.77 -13.99
N THR A 61 4.06 22.69 -13.59
CA THR A 61 2.96 22.07 -14.35
C THR A 61 1.68 22.09 -13.53
N ALA A 62 0.83 23.08 -13.81
CA ALA A 62 -0.65 23.16 -13.76
C ALA A 62 -1.51 22.40 -12.71
N ASN A 63 -0.94 21.70 -11.74
CA ASN A 63 -1.69 20.99 -10.70
C ASN A 63 -1.80 21.89 -9.48
N GLN A 64 -2.92 22.61 -9.40
CA GLN A 64 -3.31 23.40 -8.23
C GLN A 64 -4.28 22.57 -7.38
N CYS A 65 -3.99 22.47 -6.09
CA CYS A 65 -4.90 21.85 -5.13
C CYS A 65 -5.38 22.91 -4.14
N ASP A 66 -6.70 22.98 -3.91
CA ASP A 66 -7.29 23.75 -2.83
C ASP A 66 -7.16 22.97 -1.51
N VAL A 67 -6.67 23.66 -0.49
CA VAL A 67 -6.51 23.17 0.87
C VAL A 67 -7.31 24.06 1.82
N ASP A 68 -8.42 23.51 2.31
CA ASP A 68 -9.22 24.09 3.41
C ASP A 68 -8.67 23.60 4.75
N LEU A 69 -8.15 24.52 5.57
CA LEU A 69 -7.56 24.20 6.88
C LEU A 69 -8.59 24.08 8.01
N GLU A 70 -9.84 24.58 7.88
CA GLU A 70 -10.84 24.44 8.95
C GLU A 70 -11.23 22.99 9.17
N LYS A 71 -11.24 22.20 8.09
CA LYS A 71 -11.51 20.75 8.14
C LYS A 71 -10.31 19.92 8.58
N ARG A 72 -9.14 20.53 8.78
CA ARG A 72 -7.83 19.86 8.94
C ARG A 72 -7.12 20.20 10.25
N LEU A 73 -7.85 20.73 11.24
CA LEU A 73 -7.31 21.21 12.52
C LEU A 73 -6.79 20.12 13.46
N ASN A 74 -7.06 18.84 13.18
CA ASN A 74 -6.56 17.72 13.98
C ASN A 74 -5.38 17.06 13.26
N GLY A 75 -4.33 16.72 13.99
CA GLY A 75 -3.07 16.15 13.46
C GLY A 75 -3.23 14.76 12.86
N ASP A 76 -4.00 14.66 11.77
CA ASP A 76 -4.29 13.43 11.06
C ASP A 76 -3.03 12.87 10.41
N ASN A 77 -2.86 11.56 10.47
CA ASN A 77 -1.72 10.93 9.83
C ASN A 77 -1.95 10.92 8.32
N VAL A 78 -0.88 11.12 7.55
CA VAL A 78 -0.95 11.08 6.07
C VAL A 78 -1.47 9.73 5.56
N GLU A 79 -1.27 8.65 6.33
CA GLU A 79 -1.78 7.31 6.03
C GLU A 79 -3.33 7.21 6.13
N ASP A 80 -4.00 8.13 6.82
CA ASP A 80 -5.46 8.14 6.99
C ASP A 80 -6.21 8.63 5.76
N PHE A 81 -5.53 9.36 4.87
CA PHE A 81 -6.06 9.81 3.58
C PHE A 81 -5.96 8.75 2.47
N VAL A 82 -5.32 7.62 2.76
CA VAL A 82 -5.23 6.49 1.82
C VAL A 82 -6.45 5.58 2.02
N ASP A 83 -7.08 5.23 0.91
CA ASP A 83 -8.25 4.35 0.91
C ASP A 83 -8.02 3.03 1.66
N GLU A 84 -9.04 2.55 2.38
CA GLU A 84 -8.99 1.33 3.20
C GLU A 84 -8.60 0.07 2.38
N CYS A 85 -8.86 0.07 1.06
CA CYS A 85 -8.47 -1.00 0.14
C CYS A 85 -6.97 -1.31 0.17
N TYR A 86 -6.14 -0.33 0.53
CA TYR A 86 -4.69 -0.48 0.60
C TYR A 86 -4.16 -0.88 1.97
N THR A 87 -5.04 -1.10 2.95
CA THR A 87 -4.62 -1.54 4.29
C THR A 87 -4.17 -3.00 4.27
N VAL A 88 -3.22 -3.33 5.17
CA VAL A 88 -2.78 -4.71 5.37
C VAL A 88 -3.95 -5.60 5.82
N ASN A 89 -4.89 -5.03 6.56
CA ASN A 89 -6.09 -5.72 7.02
C ASN A 89 -6.97 -6.17 5.85
N THR A 90 -7.29 -5.24 4.92
CA THR A 90 -8.08 -5.57 3.73
C THR A 90 -7.36 -6.58 2.85
N TYR A 91 -6.05 -6.43 2.66
CA TYR A 91 -5.26 -7.43 1.94
C TYR A 91 -5.39 -8.83 2.57
N LYS A 92 -5.23 -8.94 3.90
CA LYS A 92 -5.39 -10.20 4.62
C LYS A 92 -6.81 -10.76 4.44
N LYS A 93 -7.85 -9.95 4.60
CA LYS A 93 -9.25 -10.37 4.41
C LYS A 93 -9.52 -10.87 2.99
N VAL A 94 -9.08 -10.14 1.97
CA VAL A 94 -9.32 -10.48 0.56
C VAL A 94 -8.58 -11.74 0.19
N TYR A 95 -7.34 -11.93 0.63
CA TYR A 95 -6.55 -13.07 0.19
C TYR A 95 -6.57 -14.25 1.17
N VAL A 96 -7.24 -14.16 2.33
CA VAL A 96 -7.23 -15.23 3.34
C VAL A 96 -7.69 -16.57 2.77
N HIS A 97 -8.70 -16.59 1.90
CA HIS A 97 -9.29 -17.82 1.36
C HIS A 97 -8.50 -18.42 0.19
N VAL A 98 -7.71 -17.60 -0.51
CA VAL A 98 -6.79 -18.07 -1.56
C VAL A 98 -5.46 -18.51 -0.95
N ILE A 99 -5.06 -17.86 0.15
CA ILE A 99 -3.77 -18.06 0.79
C ILE A 99 -3.83 -19.11 1.90
N GLN A 100 -4.97 -19.30 2.57
CA GLN A 100 -5.24 -20.38 3.54
C GLN A 100 -6.36 -21.26 2.98
N PRO A 101 -6.20 -22.60 2.96
CA PRO A 101 -5.24 -23.41 3.71
C PRO A 101 -4.06 -23.91 2.85
N MET A 102 -3.25 -23.03 2.23
CA MET A 102 -2.00 -23.49 1.60
C MET A 102 -1.09 -24.15 2.64
N ALA A 103 -0.93 -25.47 2.51
CA ALA A 103 0.01 -26.26 3.29
C ALA A 103 1.43 -25.71 3.10
N GLY A 104 2.30 -25.83 4.11
CA GLY A 104 3.70 -25.40 3.98
C GLY A 104 4.43 -26.23 2.91
N LEU A 105 5.51 -25.66 2.34
CA LEU A 105 6.32 -26.31 1.31
C LEU A 105 6.75 -27.74 1.71
N GLU A 106 7.03 -27.94 3.00
CA GLU A 106 7.43 -29.23 3.59
C GLU A 106 6.37 -30.32 3.47
N LEU A 107 5.10 -29.95 3.38
CA LEU A 107 3.96 -30.87 3.28
C LEU A 107 3.58 -31.17 1.83
N TRP A 108 4.19 -30.50 0.85
CA TRP A 108 3.92 -30.78 -0.55
C TRP A 108 4.70 -32.02 -0.96
N GLN A 109 3.99 -33.02 -1.48
CA GLN A 109 4.62 -34.23 -1.99
C GLN A 109 5.64 -33.83 -3.06
N LYS A 110 6.93 -33.94 -2.72
CA LYS A 110 8.01 -33.94 -3.71
C LYS A 110 7.84 -35.22 -4.51
N ILE A 111 7.09 -35.16 -5.60
CA ILE A 111 6.99 -36.28 -6.52
C ILE A 111 8.41 -36.46 -7.07
N GLY A 112 9.09 -37.50 -6.59
CA GLY A 112 10.44 -37.86 -6.98
C GLY A 112 10.49 -38.04 -8.49
N ARG A 113 11.49 -37.41 -9.10
CA ARG A 113 12.00 -37.87 -10.39
C ARG A 113 12.78 -39.16 -10.12
N GLU A 114 12.12 -40.29 -10.26
CA GLU A 114 12.78 -41.54 -10.67
C GLU A 114 12.90 -41.57 -12.20
#